data_AF-A0A8H5CB95-F1
#
_entry.id   AF-A0A8H5CB95-F1
#
_cell.length_a   1.000
_cell.length_b   1.000
_cell.length_c   1.000
_cell.angle_alpha   90.00
_cell.angle_beta   90.00
_cell.angle_gamma   90.00
#
_symmetry.space_group_name_H-M   'P 1'
#
loop_
_entity.id
_entity.type
_entity.pdbx_description
1 polymer ?
#
loop_
_entity_poly.entity_id
_entity_poly.type
_entity_poly.pdbx_seq_one_letter_code
_entity_poly.pdbx_strand_id
1 'polypeptide(L)'
;MSLFLARLRSASVFPPIELVYVSNPSWPIVHHKAIPQRPLRIAVLDSSYNPATIAHLAIASAPRPVYIDAVSGDHEHEDYDAKLLLLSITNADKQLKPTDATYEQRIEMMCEFAKDVEVTDKTGTVAVAIIDEPTFVGKSRMLQTFLRERIERLSSEAPSKSRPHPCQLTFLLGYDTLERFFAPRYYTKDPSSPAAVAQMHNSLRGFFSPREGDGSRIVCARRSPESFPQAAATLNTSLSSSSASAADKKSQSDSLTSTINDFFTSTSLPMSECVKMIDIGEDVWSVSSSDVRRAAETGEDDRWTRMVSSKVREYILKEGLYREKAKT
;
A
#
# COMPACT_ATOMS: atom_id res chain seq x y z
N MET A 1 1.85 22.83 5.81
CA MET A 1 1.26 21.56 6.27
C MET A 1 -0.05 21.73 7.05
N SER A 2 -0.08 22.51 8.16
CA SER A 2 -1.29 22.64 9.01
C SER A 2 -2.53 23.21 8.30
N LEU A 3 -2.42 24.33 7.57
CA LEU A 3 -3.54 24.90 6.79
C LEU A 3 -4.07 23.93 5.74
N PHE A 4 -3.20 23.07 5.21
CA PHE A 4 -3.55 22.08 4.20
C PHE A 4 -4.36 20.92 4.81
N LEU A 5 -3.92 20.39 5.96
CA LEU A 5 -4.65 19.34 6.66
C LEU A 5 -6.01 19.85 7.14
N ALA A 6 -6.07 21.13 7.57
CA ALA A 6 -7.33 21.81 7.88
C ALA A 6 -8.24 21.91 6.64
N ARG A 7 -7.67 22.22 5.47
CA ARG A 7 -8.40 22.23 4.19
C ARG A 7 -8.96 20.84 3.90
N LEU A 8 -8.15 19.78 3.82
CA LEU A 8 -8.65 18.43 3.51
C LEU A 8 -9.77 17.98 4.47
N ARG A 9 -9.65 18.27 5.77
CA ARG A 9 -10.63 17.83 6.78
C ARG A 9 -11.96 18.60 6.76
N SER A 10 -12.03 19.76 6.11
CA SER A 10 -13.26 20.59 6.11
C SER A 10 -14.32 20.13 5.11
N ALA A 11 -14.15 18.94 4.48
CA ALA A 11 -15.08 18.33 3.52
C ALA A 11 -15.43 19.21 2.30
N SER A 12 -14.63 20.25 2.05
CA SER A 12 -14.86 21.25 0.98
C SER A 12 -14.06 20.97 -0.30
N VAL A 13 -13.32 19.86 -0.41
CA VAL A 13 -12.03 19.94 -1.12
C VAL A 13 -12.01 19.38 -2.53
N PHE A 14 -11.74 20.31 -3.44
CA PHE A 14 -10.99 20.07 -4.66
C PHE A 14 -9.57 20.67 -4.49
N PRO A 15 -8.48 19.96 -4.83
CA PRO A 15 -8.40 18.54 -5.20
C PRO A 15 -8.29 17.63 -3.96
N PRO A 16 -8.80 16.39 -4.02
CA PRO A 16 -8.85 15.47 -2.88
C PRO A 16 -7.56 14.67 -2.66
N ILE A 17 -6.53 14.94 -3.48
CA ILE A 17 -5.17 14.39 -3.38
C ILE A 17 -4.18 15.56 -3.44
N GLU A 18 -3.15 15.52 -2.61
CA GLU A 18 -2.02 16.45 -2.69
C GLU A 18 -0.69 15.72 -2.64
N LEU A 19 0.23 16.11 -3.54
CA LEU A 19 1.63 15.72 -3.50
C LEU A 19 2.38 16.68 -2.57
N VAL A 20 3.00 16.14 -1.54
CA VAL A 20 3.79 16.90 -0.55
C VAL A 20 5.28 16.75 -0.74
N TYR A 21 5.70 15.70 -1.45
CA TYR A 21 7.08 15.48 -1.85
C TYR A 21 7.12 14.76 -3.19
N VAL A 22 8.05 15.17 -4.05
CA VAL A 22 8.40 14.48 -5.29
C VAL A 22 9.92 14.47 -5.43
N SER A 23 10.48 13.32 -5.72
CA SER A 23 11.90 13.13 -6.07
C SER A 23 12.33 14.01 -7.26
N ASN A 24 11.41 14.22 -8.21
CA ASN A 24 11.64 15.07 -9.38
C ASN A 24 10.33 15.76 -9.85
N PRO A 25 10.40 16.95 -10.49
CA PRO A 25 9.22 17.70 -10.91
C PRO A 25 8.32 16.96 -11.91
N SER A 26 8.90 16.05 -12.69
CA SER A 26 8.23 15.28 -13.74
C SER A 26 7.59 13.99 -13.24
N TRP A 27 7.66 13.66 -11.94
CA TRP A 27 7.00 12.50 -11.37
C TRP A 27 5.53 12.43 -11.84
N PRO A 28 4.97 11.27 -12.25
CA PRO A 28 5.53 9.92 -12.16
C PRO A 28 6.40 9.52 -13.37
N ILE A 29 6.76 10.44 -14.26
CA ILE A 29 7.60 10.15 -15.42
C ILE A 29 9.07 10.11 -14.97
N VAL A 30 9.77 9.04 -15.32
CA VAL A 30 11.21 8.91 -15.04
C VAL A 30 11.96 10.00 -15.80
N HIS A 31 12.78 10.77 -15.08
CA HIS A 31 13.51 11.90 -15.64
C HIS A 31 14.38 11.45 -16.83
N HIS A 32 14.34 12.19 -17.94
CA HIS A 32 15.04 11.91 -19.20
C HIS A 32 14.67 10.61 -19.95
N LYS A 33 13.61 9.91 -19.55
CA LYS A 33 13.08 8.78 -20.35
C LYS A 33 11.81 9.20 -21.11
N ALA A 34 11.69 8.71 -22.33
CA ALA A 34 10.44 8.81 -23.08
C ALA A 34 9.32 8.10 -22.33
N ILE A 35 8.09 8.64 -22.39
CA ILE A 35 6.93 7.99 -21.80
C ILE A 35 6.75 6.62 -22.49
N PRO A 36 6.67 5.51 -21.74
CA PRO A 36 6.58 4.19 -22.34
C PRO A 36 5.27 4.03 -23.13
N GLN A 37 5.31 3.16 -24.14
CA GLN A 37 4.13 2.82 -24.95
C GLN A 37 3.12 1.92 -24.21
N ARG A 38 3.49 1.47 -23.01
CA ARG A 38 2.64 0.77 -22.03
C ARG A 38 2.16 1.74 -20.93
N PRO A 39 1.13 1.40 -20.14
CA PRO A 39 0.79 2.17 -18.94
C PRO A 39 1.98 2.33 -18.00
N LEU A 40 2.07 3.49 -17.33
CA LEU A 40 3.03 3.72 -16.25
C LEU A 40 2.68 2.82 -15.06
N ARG A 41 3.62 2.02 -14.60
CA ARG A 41 3.48 1.09 -13.48
C ARG A 41 3.87 1.82 -12.21
N ILE A 42 2.91 2.06 -11.33
CA ILE A 42 3.13 2.82 -10.10
C ILE A 42 2.85 1.91 -8.90
N ALA A 43 3.87 1.70 -8.07
CA ALA A 43 3.69 1.04 -6.79
C ALA A 43 3.14 2.04 -5.76
N VAL A 44 2.11 1.65 -5.03
CA VAL A 44 1.45 2.49 -4.02
C VAL A 44 1.57 1.80 -2.66
N LEU A 45 2.35 2.36 -1.75
CA LEU A 45 2.40 1.92 -0.36
C LEU A 45 1.51 2.84 0.49
N ASP A 46 0.35 2.33 0.90
CA ASP A 46 -0.58 3.04 1.76
C ASP A 46 -0.44 2.53 3.21
N SER A 47 -0.12 3.44 4.13
CA SER A 47 0.09 3.12 5.55
C SER A 47 -0.18 4.33 6.44
N SER A 48 -0.27 4.09 7.75
CA SER A 48 -0.40 5.16 8.74
C SER A 48 0.92 5.88 9.07
N TYR A 49 2.07 5.29 8.68
CA TYR A 49 3.42 5.87 8.86
C TYR A 49 3.68 6.47 10.24
N ASN A 50 3.38 5.73 11.31
CA ASN A 50 3.46 6.22 12.69
C ASN A 50 4.36 5.37 13.60
N PRO A 51 5.68 5.30 13.35
CA PRO A 51 6.40 5.84 12.19
C PRO A 51 6.48 4.81 11.05
N ALA A 52 7.09 5.20 9.92
CA ALA A 52 7.57 4.24 8.92
C ALA A 52 8.63 3.31 9.55
N THR A 53 8.68 2.04 9.13
CA THR A 53 9.60 1.02 9.69
C THR A 53 10.47 0.41 8.59
N ILE A 54 11.48 -0.36 8.97
CA ILE A 54 12.27 -1.13 8.00
C ILE A 54 11.42 -2.16 7.23
N ALA A 55 10.32 -2.66 7.80
CA ALA A 55 9.36 -3.48 7.06
C ALA A 55 8.67 -2.68 5.94
N HIS A 56 8.31 -1.41 6.19
CA HIS A 56 7.80 -0.54 5.13
C HIS A 56 8.86 -0.30 4.05
N LEU A 57 10.13 -0.12 4.44
CA LEU A 57 11.23 0.05 3.49
C LEU A 57 11.40 -1.19 2.62
N ALA A 58 11.39 -2.38 3.22
CA ALA A 58 11.50 -3.65 2.51
C ALA A 58 10.34 -3.85 1.53
N ILE A 59 9.11 -3.53 1.93
CA ILE A 59 7.93 -3.56 1.03
C ILE A 59 8.09 -2.57 -0.11
N ALA A 60 8.45 -1.31 0.17
CA ALA A 60 8.63 -0.27 -0.85
C ALA A 60 9.80 -0.55 -1.81
N SER A 61 10.79 -1.31 -1.35
CA SER A 61 11.99 -1.67 -2.13
C SER A 61 11.83 -3.01 -2.86
N ALA A 62 10.76 -3.75 -2.61
CA ALA A 62 10.56 -5.05 -3.24
C ALA A 62 10.39 -4.90 -4.76
N PRO A 63 11.04 -5.78 -5.55
CA PRO A 63 10.93 -5.72 -7.00
C PRO A 63 9.51 -6.07 -7.44
N ARG A 64 9.08 -5.49 -8.56
CA ARG A 64 7.81 -5.86 -9.19
C ARG A 64 7.77 -7.37 -9.51
N PRO A 65 6.73 -8.11 -9.08
CA PRO A 65 6.58 -9.52 -9.44
C PRO A 65 6.38 -9.74 -10.94
N VAL A 66 6.79 -10.92 -11.41
CA VAL A 66 6.61 -11.35 -12.80
C VAL A 66 5.16 -11.83 -13.03
N TYR A 67 4.57 -11.41 -14.15
CA TYR A 67 3.25 -11.84 -14.62
C TYR A 67 3.43 -12.64 -15.91
N ILE A 68 2.73 -13.78 -16.02
CA ILE A 68 2.99 -14.81 -17.05
C ILE A 68 2.49 -14.38 -18.45
N ASP A 69 1.56 -13.43 -18.54
CA ASP A 69 0.89 -13.04 -19.79
C ASP A 69 1.55 -11.89 -20.58
N ALA A 70 2.87 -11.73 -20.49
CA ALA A 70 3.59 -10.92 -21.47
C ALA A 70 3.70 -11.70 -22.81
N VAL A 71 2.59 -11.73 -23.58
CA VAL A 71 2.51 -12.29 -24.95
C VAL A 71 3.34 -11.48 -25.96
N SER A 72 4.12 -10.51 -25.50
CA SER A 72 5.08 -9.74 -26.31
C SER A 72 6.48 -10.04 -25.78
N GLY A 73 7.35 -10.56 -26.64
CA GLY A 73 8.73 -10.97 -26.34
C GLY A 73 9.70 -9.86 -25.90
N ASP A 74 9.23 -8.82 -25.21
CA ASP A 74 10.07 -7.88 -24.49
C ASP A 74 10.42 -8.48 -23.12
N HIS A 75 11.46 -9.33 -23.14
CA HIS A 75 12.12 -9.89 -21.97
C HIS A 75 12.95 -8.83 -21.23
N GLU A 76 12.35 -7.69 -20.89
CA GLU A 76 12.91 -6.83 -19.86
C GLU A 76 12.01 -6.90 -18.63
N HIS A 77 12.55 -7.54 -17.59
CA HIS A 77 12.05 -7.52 -16.22
C HIS A 77 12.14 -6.10 -15.64
N GLU A 78 11.44 -5.16 -16.27
CA GLU A 78 11.37 -3.79 -15.82
C GLU A 78 10.55 -3.74 -14.53
N ASP A 79 11.10 -3.04 -13.55
CA ASP A 79 10.48 -2.78 -12.26
C ASP A 79 9.28 -1.81 -12.40
N TYR A 80 8.84 -1.21 -11.29
CA TYR A 80 7.93 -0.07 -11.30
C TYR A 80 8.60 1.17 -11.92
N ASP A 81 7.82 1.99 -12.63
CA ASP A 81 8.32 3.26 -13.17
C ASP A 81 8.40 4.32 -12.07
N ALA A 82 7.50 4.26 -11.10
CA ALA A 82 7.44 5.18 -9.97
C ALA A 82 6.86 4.53 -8.72
N LYS A 83 7.17 5.12 -7.56
CA LYS A 83 6.65 4.73 -6.24
C LYS A 83 5.90 5.90 -5.60
N LEU A 84 4.79 5.58 -4.95
CA LEU A 84 3.95 6.52 -4.21
C LEU A 84 3.77 6.05 -2.77
N LEU A 85 4.24 6.86 -1.83
CA LEU A 85 3.97 6.70 -0.40
C LEU A 85 2.70 7.50 -0.07
N LEU A 86 1.63 6.80 0.27
CA LEU A 86 0.30 7.39 0.41
C LEU A 86 -0.19 7.38 1.86
N LEU A 87 -0.61 8.52 2.38
CA LEU A 87 -1.26 8.61 3.69
C LEU A 87 -2.72 9.04 3.53
N SER A 88 -3.64 8.16 3.90
CA SER A 88 -5.06 8.52 4.06
C SER A 88 -5.29 9.26 5.38
N ILE A 89 -5.92 10.43 5.31
CA ILE A 89 -6.25 11.25 6.50
C ILE A 89 -7.59 10.87 7.14
N THR A 90 -8.44 10.15 6.41
CA THR A 90 -9.71 9.59 6.85
C THR A 90 -9.56 8.07 6.89
N ASN A 91 -8.77 7.56 7.83
CA ASN A 91 -8.66 6.11 8.01
C ASN A 91 -9.92 5.55 8.66
N ALA A 92 -10.49 4.49 8.07
CA ALA A 92 -11.72 3.85 8.56
C ALA A 92 -11.63 3.30 10.00
N ASP A 93 -10.42 2.98 10.48
CA ASP A 93 -10.23 2.17 11.70
C ASP A 93 -9.47 2.86 12.86
N LYS A 94 -8.98 4.11 12.72
CA LYS A 94 -7.99 4.66 13.68
C LYS A 94 -8.29 6.07 14.19
N GLN A 95 -8.51 6.17 15.51
CA GLN A 95 -8.39 7.40 16.30
C GLN A 95 -6.92 7.58 16.73
N LEU A 96 -6.41 8.82 16.73
CA LEU A 96 -5.06 9.13 17.18
C LEU A 96 -4.95 9.02 18.71
N LYS A 97 -3.93 8.33 19.22
CA LYS A 97 -3.57 8.37 20.65
C LYS A 97 -2.76 9.64 20.98
N PRO A 98 -2.75 10.11 22.24
CA PRO A 98 -1.96 11.28 22.63
C PRO A 98 -0.45 11.16 22.37
N THR A 99 0.09 9.93 22.38
CA THR A 99 1.49 9.63 22.09
C THR A 99 1.77 9.37 20.61
N ASP A 100 0.74 9.34 19.76
CA ASP A 100 0.93 9.19 18.32
C ASP A 100 1.47 10.49 17.70
N ALA A 101 2.29 10.35 16.67
CA ALA A 101 2.71 11.49 15.87
C ALA A 101 1.49 12.13 15.18
N THR A 102 1.48 13.45 15.10
CA THR A 102 0.44 14.20 14.37
C THR A 102 0.52 13.89 12.88
N TYR A 103 -0.49 14.30 12.12
CA TYR A 103 -0.44 14.11 10.66
C TYR A 103 0.70 14.91 10.01
N GLU A 104 0.97 16.12 10.51
CA GLU A 104 2.12 16.93 10.08
C GLU A 104 3.43 16.18 10.31
N GLN A 105 3.64 15.65 11.52
CA GLN A 105 4.85 14.90 11.86
C GLN A 105 4.97 13.60 11.06
N ARG A 106 3.86 12.90 10.79
CA ARG A 106 3.85 11.72 9.92
C ARG A 106 4.26 12.07 8.50
N ILE A 107 3.75 13.17 7.94
CA ILE A 107 4.11 13.62 6.59
C ILE A 107 5.60 13.99 6.54
N GLU A 108 6.09 14.73 7.53
CA GLU A 108 7.52 15.09 7.60
C GLU A 108 8.41 13.84 7.70
N MET A 109 8.05 12.87 8.55
CA MET A 109 8.71 11.56 8.58
C MET A 109 8.60 10.81 7.25
N MET A 110 7.47 10.88 6.55
CA MET A 110 7.30 10.26 5.24
C MET A 110 8.21 10.90 4.19
N CYS A 111 8.43 12.22 4.24
CA CYS A 111 9.38 12.89 3.35
C CYS A 111 10.82 12.45 3.62
N GLU A 112 11.20 12.25 4.89
CA GLU A 112 12.51 11.66 5.22
C GLU A 112 12.60 10.19 4.78
N PHE A 113 11.55 9.41 5.01
CA PHE A 113 11.45 8.02 4.56
C PHE A 113 11.51 7.88 3.04
N ALA A 114 10.92 8.82 2.28
CA ALA A 114 10.96 8.83 0.83
C ALA A 114 12.40 8.91 0.30
N LYS A 115 13.26 9.70 0.93
CA LYS A 115 14.68 9.79 0.58
C LYS A 115 15.42 8.47 0.84
N ASP A 116 15.05 7.73 1.88
CA ASP A 116 15.61 6.38 2.11
C ASP A 116 15.13 5.38 1.05
N VAL A 117 13.87 5.47 0.60
CA VAL A 117 13.34 4.65 -0.50
C VAL A 117 14.01 5.01 -1.83
N GLU A 118 14.30 6.29 -2.10
CA GLU A 118 15.01 6.71 -3.31
C GLU A 118 16.40 6.10 -3.43
N VAL A 119 17.11 5.90 -2.31
CA VAL A 119 18.44 5.27 -2.30
C VAL A 119 18.37 3.80 -2.72
N THR A 120 17.29 3.10 -2.40
CA THR A 120 17.10 1.69 -2.78
C THR A 120 16.41 1.52 -4.13
N ASP A 121 15.77 2.57 -4.63
CA ASP A 121 14.97 2.55 -5.85
C ASP A 121 15.80 2.85 -7.11
N LYS A 122 15.89 1.89 -8.03
CA LYS A 122 16.68 2.04 -9.26
C LYS A 122 16.18 3.16 -10.18
N THR A 123 14.90 3.50 -10.14
CA THR A 123 14.35 4.60 -10.93
C THR A 123 14.47 5.95 -10.22
N GLY A 124 14.75 5.95 -8.91
CA GLY A 124 14.78 7.15 -8.07
C GLY A 124 13.51 7.99 -8.14
N THR A 125 12.36 7.39 -8.51
CA THR A 125 11.13 8.13 -8.85
C THR A 125 10.07 7.91 -7.79
N VAL A 126 10.27 8.55 -6.63
CA VAL A 126 9.40 8.45 -5.45
C VAL A 126 8.58 9.74 -5.26
N ALA A 127 7.36 9.60 -4.74
CA ALA A 127 6.56 10.72 -4.24
C ALA A 127 5.86 10.37 -2.93
N VAL A 128 5.52 11.41 -2.17
CA VAL A 128 4.63 11.33 -1.01
C VAL A 128 3.36 12.09 -1.33
N ALA A 129 2.21 11.43 -1.10
CA ALA A 129 0.91 12.07 -1.21
C ALA A 129 0.05 11.81 0.01
N ILE A 130 -0.88 12.72 0.22
CA ILE A 130 -2.01 12.55 1.13
C ILE A 130 -3.31 12.54 0.36
N ILE A 131 -4.27 11.78 0.87
CA ILE A 131 -5.58 11.59 0.26
C ILE A 131 -6.67 11.61 1.32
N ASP A 132 -7.81 12.19 0.97
CA ASP A 132 -9.04 12.08 1.76
C ASP A 132 -9.95 10.99 1.16
N GLU A 133 -9.59 9.73 1.43
CA GLU A 133 -10.39 8.58 1.04
C GLU A 133 -10.04 7.37 1.93
N PRO A 134 -11.01 6.74 2.61
CA PRO A 134 -10.76 5.61 3.50
C PRO A 134 -10.48 4.29 2.76
N THR A 135 -11.11 4.05 1.62
CA THR A 135 -11.14 2.72 0.99
C THR A 135 -10.06 2.57 -0.09
N PHE A 136 -9.52 1.37 -0.25
CA PHE A 136 -8.57 1.09 -1.34
C PHE A 136 -9.20 1.25 -2.74
N VAL A 137 -10.47 0.87 -2.88
CA VAL A 137 -11.22 1.04 -4.13
C VAL A 137 -11.41 2.51 -4.48
N GLY A 138 -11.80 3.34 -3.51
CA GLY A 138 -11.88 4.79 -3.70
C GLY A 138 -10.51 5.40 -4.02
N LYS A 139 -9.45 5.01 -3.28
CA LYS A 139 -8.08 5.49 -3.49
C LYS A 139 -7.62 5.21 -4.92
N SER A 140 -7.83 3.98 -5.39
CA SER A 140 -7.50 3.56 -6.77
C SER A 140 -8.15 4.48 -7.80
N ARG A 141 -9.47 4.66 -7.72
CA ARG A 141 -10.22 5.53 -8.64
C ARG A 141 -9.74 6.97 -8.63
N MET A 142 -9.55 7.54 -7.44
CA MET A 142 -9.12 8.94 -7.30
C MET A 142 -7.70 9.15 -7.79
N LEU A 143 -6.79 8.22 -7.50
CA LEU A 143 -5.41 8.26 -8.01
C LEU A 143 -5.39 8.13 -9.53
N GLN A 144 -6.21 7.27 -10.13
CA GLN A 144 -6.30 7.15 -11.60
C GLN A 144 -6.69 8.49 -12.25
N THR A 145 -7.69 9.19 -11.71
CA THR A 145 -8.07 10.53 -12.19
C THR A 145 -6.95 11.55 -12.01
N PHE A 146 -6.39 11.64 -10.79
CA PHE A 146 -5.32 12.58 -10.46
C PHE A 146 -4.08 12.39 -11.34
N LEU A 147 -3.66 11.15 -11.55
CA LEU A 147 -2.47 10.82 -12.33
C LEU A 147 -2.68 11.09 -13.82
N ARG A 148 -3.89 10.84 -14.34
CA ARG A 148 -4.24 11.19 -15.72
C ARG A 148 -4.08 12.68 -15.98
N GLU A 149 -4.73 13.51 -15.16
CA GLU A 149 -4.64 14.98 -15.27
C GLU A 149 -3.20 15.47 -15.10
N ARG A 150 -2.43 14.82 -14.21
CA ARG A 150 -1.03 15.17 -14.01
C ARG A 150 -0.16 14.84 -15.21
N ILE A 151 -0.31 13.65 -15.79
CA ILE A 151 0.45 13.24 -16.98
C ILE A 151 0.08 14.10 -18.19
N GLU A 152 -1.20 14.43 -18.37
CA GLU A 152 -1.68 15.35 -19.40
C GLU A 152 -1.04 16.74 -19.30
N ARG A 153 -0.78 17.24 -18.09
CA ARG A 153 -0.08 18.51 -17.88
C ARG A 153 1.43 18.42 -18.13
N LEU A 154 2.03 17.26 -17.89
CA LEU A 154 3.47 17.04 -18.02
C LEU A 154 3.87 16.65 -19.45
N SER A 155 2.96 16.06 -20.22
CA SER A 155 3.16 15.65 -21.60
C SER A 155 2.65 16.72 -22.56
N SER A 156 3.50 17.21 -23.45
CA SER A 156 3.07 18.07 -24.57
C SER A 156 2.33 17.29 -25.66
N GLU A 157 2.45 15.96 -25.65
CA GLU A 157 1.72 15.06 -26.54
C GLU A 157 0.37 14.70 -25.91
N ALA A 158 -0.71 14.88 -26.69
CA ALA A 158 -2.04 14.45 -26.28
C ALA A 158 -2.02 12.95 -25.95
N PRO A 159 -2.58 12.50 -24.82
CA PRO A 159 -2.69 11.08 -24.53
C PRO A 159 -3.34 10.39 -25.72
N SER A 160 -2.76 9.27 -26.18
CA SER A 160 -3.44 8.47 -27.18
C SER A 160 -4.85 8.16 -26.68
N LYS A 161 -5.87 8.60 -27.44
CA LYS A 161 -7.28 8.29 -27.19
C LYS A 161 -7.56 6.78 -27.14
N SER A 162 -6.57 5.95 -27.45
CA SER A 162 -6.67 4.49 -27.43
C SER A 162 -6.45 3.82 -26.07
N ARG A 163 -6.06 4.55 -25.00
CA ARG A 163 -5.75 3.93 -23.69
C ARG A 163 -6.79 4.29 -22.62
N PRO A 164 -7.51 3.31 -22.04
CA PRO A 164 -8.48 3.58 -20.98
C PRO A 164 -7.81 4.12 -19.70
N HIS A 165 -6.58 3.68 -19.37
CA HIS A 165 -5.81 4.14 -18.20
C HIS A 165 -4.36 4.48 -18.57
N PRO A 166 -3.83 5.66 -18.20
CA PRO A 166 -2.42 5.99 -18.40
C PRO A 166 -1.51 5.26 -17.40
N CYS A 167 -2.06 4.81 -16.28
CA CYS A 167 -1.34 4.16 -15.19
C CYS A 167 -1.93 2.79 -14.83
N GLN A 168 -1.06 1.87 -14.42
CA GLN A 168 -1.41 0.65 -13.70
C GLN A 168 -0.93 0.79 -12.26
N LEU A 169 -1.87 0.87 -11.32
CA LEU A 169 -1.55 0.99 -9.90
C LEU A 169 -1.37 -0.40 -9.29
N THR A 170 -0.31 -0.56 -8.49
CA THR A 170 -0.09 -1.77 -7.70
C THR A 170 0.00 -1.40 -6.23
N PHE A 171 -1.01 -1.77 -5.45
CA PHE A 171 -1.03 -1.52 -4.01
C PHE A 171 -0.18 -2.54 -3.27
N LEU A 172 0.81 -2.04 -2.54
CA LEU A 172 1.73 -2.83 -1.72
C LEU A 172 1.15 -2.95 -0.32
N LEU A 173 0.76 -4.16 0.08
CA LEU A 173 0.05 -4.41 1.33
C LEU A 173 0.82 -5.41 2.21
N GLY A 174 0.65 -5.30 3.52
CA GLY A 174 0.92 -6.42 4.43
C GLY A 174 -0.30 -7.34 4.54
N TYR A 175 -0.09 -8.59 4.96
CA TYR A 175 -1.14 -9.60 5.03
C TYR A 175 -2.39 -9.17 5.82
N ASP A 176 -2.26 -8.59 7.03
CA ASP A 176 -3.41 -8.07 7.81
C ASP A 176 -4.24 -7.03 7.04
N THR A 177 -3.62 -6.29 6.12
CA THR A 177 -4.31 -5.30 5.29
C THR A 177 -4.98 -5.95 4.09
N LEU A 178 -4.39 -7.02 3.55
CA LEU A 178 -5.05 -7.87 2.55
C LEU A 178 -6.32 -8.50 3.11
N GLU A 179 -6.29 -9.00 4.36
CA GLU A 179 -7.48 -9.56 4.99
C GLU A 179 -8.61 -8.53 5.07
N ARG A 180 -8.28 -7.30 5.47
CA ARG A 180 -9.24 -6.19 5.54
C ARG A 180 -9.72 -5.78 4.14
N PHE A 181 -8.85 -5.83 3.13
CA PHE A 181 -9.22 -5.52 1.75
C PHE A 181 -10.30 -6.49 1.22
N PHE A 182 -10.28 -7.76 1.61
CA PHE A 182 -11.31 -8.75 1.24
C PHE A 182 -12.40 -8.95 2.31
N ALA A 183 -12.55 -8.03 3.28
CA ALA A 183 -13.58 -8.14 4.31
C ALA A 183 -14.84 -7.32 3.93
N PRO A 184 -16.03 -7.94 3.79
CA PRO A 184 -17.25 -7.27 3.34
C PRO A 184 -17.64 -6.02 4.13
N ARG A 185 -17.31 -5.99 5.44
CA ARG A 185 -17.62 -4.86 6.34
C ARG A 185 -17.03 -3.52 5.90
N TYR A 186 -16.01 -3.50 5.03
CA TYR A 186 -15.40 -2.28 4.52
C TYR A 186 -16.06 -1.73 3.24
N TYR A 187 -17.06 -2.41 2.71
CA TYR A 187 -17.73 -2.06 1.45
C TYR A 187 -19.17 -1.59 1.64
N THR A 188 -19.64 -1.58 2.88
CA THR A 188 -21.03 -1.26 3.20
C THR A 188 -21.15 -0.56 4.54
N LYS A 189 -22.20 0.24 4.71
CA LYS A 189 -22.53 0.87 6.01
C LYS A 189 -23.18 -0.10 6.98
N ASP A 190 -23.77 -1.18 6.47
CA ASP A 190 -24.40 -2.22 7.27
C ASP A 190 -23.73 -3.58 6.97
N PRO A 191 -22.66 -3.94 7.71
CA PRO A 191 -21.96 -5.21 7.53
C PRO A 191 -22.81 -6.44 7.78
N SER A 192 -23.95 -6.30 8.49
CA SER A 192 -24.87 -7.40 8.75
C SER A 192 -25.85 -7.66 7.61
N SER A 193 -25.90 -6.75 6.63
CA SER A 193 -26.76 -6.89 5.46
C SER A 193 -26.37 -8.10 4.60
N PRO A 194 -27.35 -8.90 4.12
CA PRO A 194 -27.10 -9.96 3.14
C PRO A 194 -26.43 -9.47 1.85
N ALA A 195 -26.48 -8.17 1.56
CA ALA A 195 -25.87 -7.56 0.39
C ALA A 195 -24.37 -7.22 0.55
N ALA A 196 -23.79 -7.33 1.75
CA ALA A 196 -22.42 -6.89 2.02
C ALA A 196 -21.37 -7.57 1.11
N VAL A 197 -21.49 -8.89 0.93
CA VAL A 197 -20.60 -9.67 0.05
C VAL A 197 -20.76 -9.25 -1.41
N ALA A 198 -22.01 -9.09 -1.87
CA ALA A 198 -22.27 -8.66 -3.26
C ALA A 198 -21.74 -7.25 -3.54
N GLN A 199 -21.85 -6.32 -2.58
CA GLN A 199 -21.29 -4.97 -2.68
C GLN A 199 -19.76 -4.97 -2.71
N MET A 200 -19.13 -5.83 -1.89
CA MET A 200 -17.71 -6.08 -1.95
C MET A 200 -17.29 -6.62 -3.33
N HIS A 201 -17.97 -7.67 -3.83
CA HIS A 201 -17.65 -8.25 -5.13
C HIS A 201 -17.75 -7.23 -6.26
N ASN A 202 -18.80 -6.39 -6.27
CA ASN A 202 -18.95 -5.34 -7.27
C ASN A 202 -17.81 -4.31 -7.19
N SER A 203 -17.45 -3.88 -5.98
CA SER A 203 -16.37 -2.92 -5.75
C SER A 203 -15.01 -3.47 -6.17
N LEU A 204 -14.72 -4.71 -5.80
CA LEU A 204 -13.48 -5.40 -6.16
C LEU A 204 -13.40 -5.70 -7.65
N ARG A 205 -14.51 -6.00 -8.32
CA ARG A 205 -14.56 -6.11 -9.79
C ARG A 205 -14.13 -4.80 -10.45
N GLY A 206 -14.67 -3.67 -9.96
CA GLY A 206 -14.27 -2.34 -10.42
C GLY A 206 -12.79 -2.01 -10.13
N PHE A 207 -12.23 -2.53 -9.04
CA PHE A 207 -10.81 -2.34 -8.72
C PHE A 207 -9.88 -3.13 -9.65
N PHE A 208 -10.17 -4.43 -9.86
CA PHE A 208 -9.27 -5.35 -10.57
C PHE A 208 -9.46 -5.38 -12.08
N SER A 209 -10.67 -5.11 -12.60
CA SER A 209 -10.97 -5.28 -14.03
C SER A 209 -10.13 -4.32 -14.89
N PRO A 210 -9.29 -4.81 -15.83
CA PRO A 210 -8.43 -3.96 -16.65
C PRO A 210 -9.18 -3.12 -17.69
N ARG A 211 -10.38 -3.58 -18.10
CA ARG A 211 -11.16 -2.96 -19.19
C ARG A 211 -12.36 -2.16 -18.67
N GLU A 212 -13.03 -2.68 -17.66
CA GLU A 212 -14.27 -2.11 -17.12
C GLU A 212 -14.05 -1.34 -15.82
N GLY A 213 -12.85 -1.46 -15.24
CA GLY A 213 -12.48 -0.89 -13.95
C GLY A 213 -11.08 -0.27 -14.00
N ASP A 214 -10.48 -0.10 -12.83
CA ASP A 214 -9.22 0.63 -12.66
C ASP A 214 -7.99 -0.18 -13.11
N GLY A 215 -8.14 -1.50 -13.31
CA GLY A 215 -7.03 -2.41 -13.64
C GLY A 215 -5.92 -2.46 -12.57
N SER A 216 -6.26 -2.14 -11.33
CA SER A 216 -5.33 -2.10 -10.20
C SER A 216 -4.95 -3.51 -9.76
N ARG A 217 -3.75 -3.66 -9.20
CA ARG A 217 -3.20 -4.93 -8.71
C ARG A 217 -2.82 -4.80 -7.25
N ILE A 218 -2.65 -5.95 -6.59
CA ILE A 218 -2.11 -6.04 -5.24
C ILE A 218 -0.84 -6.87 -5.25
N VAL A 219 0.16 -6.39 -4.50
CA VAL A 219 1.31 -7.17 -4.07
C VAL A 219 1.29 -7.21 -2.56
N CYS A 220 1.21 -8.39 -1.99
CA CYS A 220 1.15 -8.60 -0.55
C CYS A 220 2.46 -9.19 -0.03
N ALA A 221 3.05 -8.52 0.95
CA ALA A 221 4.18 -9.06 1.69
C ALA A 221 3.70 -10.08 2.72
N ARG A 222 4.25 -11.29 2.64
CA ARG A 222 3.97 -12.37 3.61
C ARG A 222 4.74 -12.13 4.91
N ARG A 223 4.15 -12.54 6.03
CA ARG A 223 4.79 -12.55 7.37
C ARG A 223 5.40 -13.89 7.75
N SER A 224 5.03 -14.95 7.05
CA SER A 224 5.68 -16.26 7.06
C SER A 224 5.29 -17.02 5.80
N PRO A 225 6.05 -18.05 5.38
CA PRO A 225 5.71 -18.86 4.21
C PRO A 225 4.37 -19.60 4.37
N GLU A 226 3.96 -19.82 5.62
CA GLU A 226 2.73 -20.51 6.03
C GLU A 226 1.51 -19.58 6.13
N SER A 227 1.72 -18.26 6.10
CA SER A 227 0.65 -17.26 6.32
C SER A 227 -0.31 -17.08 5.16
N PHE A 228 -0.12 -17.78 4.03
CA PHE A 228 -1.05 -17.74 2.90
C PHE A 228 -1.51 -19.15 2.56
N PRO A 229 -2.79 -19.35 2.17
CA PRO A 229 -3.22 -20.63 1.61
C PRO A 229 -2.32 -21.03 0.45
N GLN A 230 -1.93 -22.30 0.45
CA GLN A 230 -1.37 -22.99 -0.70
C GLN A 230 -2.42 -23.10 -1.83
N ALA A 231 -2.90 -21.98 -2.37
CA ALA A 231 -3.86 -21.96 -3.48
C ALA A 231 -3.19 -22.10 -4.85
N ALA A 232 -1.86 -22.20 -4.90
CA ALA A 232 -1.10 -22.46 -6.13
C ALA A 232 -0.13 -23.64 -6.03
N ALA A 233 -0.03 -24.30 -4.87
CA ALA A 233 0.86 -25.43 -4.67
C ALA A 233 0.12 -26.56 -3.96
N THR A 234 0.38 -27.79 -4.37
CA THR A 234 0.04 -29.05 -3.69
C THR A 234 -1.38 -29.59 -3.78
N LEU A 235 -1.70 -30.11 -4.98
CA LEU A 235 -1.87 -31.57 -5.13
C LEU A 235 -0.65 -32.26 -4.50
N ASN A 236 -0.89 -33.11 -3.50
CA ASN A 236 0.09 -33.88 -2.70
C ASN A 236 0.77 -33.10 -1.57
N THR A 237 0.35 -33.31 -0.32
CA THR A 237 1.09 -34.15 0.65
C THR A 237 0.45 -33.97 2.02
N SER A 238 -0.01 -35.09 2.56
CA SER A 238 -0.57 -35.29 3.89
C SER A 238 0.47 -35.21 5.02
N LEU A 239 -0.01 -34.88 6.23
CA LEU A 239 0.64 -35.01 7.56
C LEU A 239 1.61 -33.83 7.89
N SER A 240 1.65 -33.19 9.07
CA SER A 240 1.31 -33.59 10.45
C SER A 240 1.19 -32.36 11.40
N SER A 241 0.59 -32.61 12.58
CA SER A 241 0.40 -31.85 13.85
C SER A 241 1.50 -30.84 14.29
N SER A 242 1.28 -29.81 15.15
CA SER A 242 0.61 -29.83 16.48
C SER A 242 0.44 -28.44 17.16
N SER A 243 -0.55 -28.39 18.08
CA SER A 243 -0.66 -27.59 19.33
C SER A 243 -1.29 -26.18 19.32
N ALA A 244 -2.08 -25.94 20.38
CA ALA A 244 -3.23 -25.05 20.42
C ALA A 244 -2.88 -23.57 20.69
N SER A 245 -3.01 -22.78 19.62
CA SER A 245 -3.22 -21.32 19.49
C SER A 245 -3.38 -20.97 18.00
N ALA A 246 -2.98 -21.93 17.14
CA ALA A 246 -3.13 -21.94 15.70
C ALA A 246 -4.56 -22.24 15.20
N ALA A 247 -5.47 -22.78 16.02
CA ALA A 247 -6.79 -23.21 15.54
C ALA A 247 -7.68 -22.04 15.06
N ASP A 248 -7.73 -20.93 15.82
CA ASP A 248 -8.50 -19.74 15.44
C ASP A 248 -7.88 -18.98 14.27
N LYS A 249 -6.54 -18.85 14.25
CA LYS A 249 -5.83 -18.25 13.12
C LYS A 249 -5.94 -19.07 11.84
N LYS A 250 -5.94 -20.40 11.96
CA LYS A 250 -6.13 -21.31 10.83
C LYS A 250 -7.55 -21.23 10.30
N SER A 251 -8.56 -21.22 11.17
CA SER A 251 -9.97 -21.01 10.79
C SER A 251 -10.21 -19.67 10.08
N GLN A 252 -9.60 -18.59 10.57
CA GLN A 252 -9.69 -17.26 9.93
C GLN A 252 -8.94 -17.20 8.59
N SER A 253 -7.76 -17.81 8.50
CA SER A 253 -6.99 -17.93 7.25
C SER A 253 -7.74 -18.77 6.21
N ASP A 254 -8.35 -19.88 6.62
CA ASP A 254 -9.18 -20.73 5.77
C ASP A 254 -10.44 -19.96 5.28
N SER A 255 -11.05 -19.14 6.14
CA SER A 255 -12.18 -18.28 5.79
C SER A 255 -11.82 -17.17 4.78
N LEU A 256 -10.67 -16.50 4.96
CA LEU A 256 -10.19 -15.51 4.01
C LEU A 256 -9.85 -16.14 2.66
N THR A 257 -9.20 -17.30 2.69
CA THR A 257 -8.87 -18.09 1.49
C THR A 257 -10.12 -18.42 0.69
N SER A 258 -11.17 -18.92 1.36
CA SER A 258 -12.46 -19.18 0.72
C SER A 258 -13.01 -17.91 0.09
N THR A 259 -13.04 -16.81 0.85
CA THR A 259 -13.58 -15.52 0.37
C THR A 259 -12.86 -15.03 -0.89
N ILE A 260 -11.52 -15.10 -0.91
CA ILE A 260 -10.70 -14.71 -2.06
C ILE A 260 -10.98 -15.62 -3.27
N ASN A 261 -10.99 -16.94 -3.06
CA ASN A 261 -11.26 -17.91 -4.11
C ASN A 261 -12.67 -17.77 -4.69
N ASP A 262 -13.67 -17.56 -3.84
CA ASP A 262 -15.06 -17.35 -4.22
C ASP A 262 -15.22 -16.07 -5.06
N PHE A 263 -14.52 -14.99 -4.68
CA PHE A 263 -14.48 -13.76 -5.47
C PHE A 263 -13.89 -13.99 -6.86
N PHE A 264 -12.69 -14.56 -6.98
CA PHE A 264 -12.03 -14.73 -8.28
C PHE A 264 -12.75 -15.75 -9.17
N THR A 265 -13.33 -16.81 -8.58
CA THR A 265 -14.16 -17.78 -9.31
C THR A 265 -15.44 -17.12 -9.83
N SER A 266 -16.16 -16.37 -8.99
CA SER A 266 -17.43 -15.73 -9.39
C SER A 266 -17.27 -14.57 -10.38
N THR A 267 -16.09 -13.96 -10.45
CA THR A 267 -15.81 -12.87 -11.38
C THR A 267 -15.08 -13.29 -12.64
N SER A 268 -14.61 -14.55 -12.71
CA SER A 268 -13.76 -15.05 -13.81
C SER A 268 -12.48 -14.21 -14.02
N LEU A 269 -12.02 -13.52 -12.98
CA LEU A 269 -10.78 -12.76 -13.00
C LEU A 269 -9.59 -13.67 -12.60
N PRO A 270 -8.45 -13.61 -13.29
CA PRO A 270 -7.28 -14.40 -12.95
C PRO A 270 -6.62 -13.88 -11.66
N MET A 271 -6.79 -14.61 -10.55
CA MET A 271 -6.17 -14.27 -9.26
C MET A 271 -4.65 -14.07 -9.38
N SER A 272 -3.98 -14.92 -10.17
CA SER A 272 -2.53 -14.89 -10.39
C SER A 272 -2.04 -13.61 -11.06
N GLU A 273 -2.94 -12.83 -11.65
CA GLU A 273 -2.67 -11.51 -12.21
C GLU A 273 -3.11 -10.37 -11.29
N CYS A 274 -4.16 -10.57 -10.51
CA CYS A 274 -4.71 -9.54 -9.64
C CYS A 274 -3.93 -9.40 -8.32
N VAL A 275 -3.49 -10.53 -7.73
CA VAL A 275 -2.83 -10.58 -6.43
C VAL A 275 -1.55 -11.41 -6.52
N LYS A 276 -0.43 -10.84 -6.08
CA LYS A 276 0.86 -11.53 -5.96
C LYS A 276 1.36 -11.50 -4.52
N MET A 277 2.12 -12.50 -4.14
CA MET A 277 2.82 -12.57 -2.87
C MET A 277 4.30 -12.29 -3.07
N ILE A 278 4.91 -11.57 -2.14
CA ILE A 278 6.36 -11.36 -2.09
C ILE A 278 6.88 -11.70 -0.70
N ASP A 279 8.16 -12.08 -0.67
CA ASP A 279 8.94 -12.18 0.55
C ASP A 279 9.76 -10.91 0.74
N ILE A 280 9.73 -10.37 1.95
CA ILE A 280 10.49 -9.17 2.34
C ILE A 280 11.62 -9.47 3.32
N GLY A 281 11.86 -10.75 3.65
CA GLY A 281 12.89 -11.19 4.59
C GLY A 281 12.36 -11.46 6.01
N GLU A 282 12.81 -12.56 6.61
CA GLU A 282 12.35 -13.01 7.94
C GLU A 282 12.67 -11.99 9.05
N ASP A 283 13.74 -11.23 8.87
CA ASP A 283 14.25 -10.22 9.80
C ASP A 283 13.32 -9.01 9.94
N VAL A 284 12.47 -8.74 8.95
CA VAL A 284 11.57 -7.58 8.96
C VAL A 284 10.08 -7.93 9.08
N TRP A 285 9.71 -9.21 8.96
CA TRP A 285 8.30 -9.65 9.01
C TRP A 285 7.54 -9.20 10.26
N SER A 286 8.21 -9.19 11.42
CA SER A 286 7.60 -8.86 12.71
C SER A 286 7.71 -7.37 13.07
N VAL A 287 8.33 -6.53 12.26
CA VAL A 287 8.60 -5.14 12.62
C VAL A 287 7.37 -4.25 12.34
N SER A 288 6.59 -3.96 13.37
CA SER A 288 5.43 -3.08 13.27
C SER A 288 5.69 -1.68 13.84
N SER A 289 4.98 -0.66 13.32
CA SER A 289 5.05 0.70 13.87
C SER A 289 4.63 0.75 15.34
N SER A 290 3.70 -0.11 15.78
CA SER A 290 3.28 -0.17 17.18
C SER A 290 4.37 -0.70 18.10
N ASP A 291 5.20 -1.61 17.61
CA ASP A 291 6.35 -2.10 18.36
C ASP A 291 7.44 -1.03 18.48
N VAL A 292 7.65 -0.23 17.41
CA VAL A 292 8.53 0.94 17.46
C VAL A 292 8.08 1.93 18.55
N ARG A 293 6.79 2.29 18.56
CA ARG A 293 6.27 3.24 19.56
C ARG A 293 6.43 2.70 20.98
N ARG A 294 6.10 1.42 21.22
CA ARG A 294 6.25 0.78 22.53
C ARG A 294 7.71 0.73 23.00
N ALA A 295 8.65 0.48 22.09
CA ALA A 295 10.08 0.45 22.41
C ALA A 295 10.66 1.86 22.63
N ALA A 296 10.17 2.87 21.91
CA ALA A 296 10.61 4.26 22.08
C ALA A 296 10.03 4.94 23.35
N GLU A 297 8.97 4.38 23.94
CA GLU A 297 8.18 4.99 25.01
C GLU A 297 8.99 5.37 26.24
N THR A 298 9.86 4.48 26.72
CA THR A 298 10.67 4.68 27.93
C THR A 298 12.00 5.39 27.64
N GLY A 299 12.46 5.40 26.40
CA GLY A 299 13.78 5.91 26.02
C GLY A 299 14.97 5.07 26.49
N GLU A 300 14.73 3.96 27.20
CA GLU A 300 15.77 3.04 27.69
C GLU A 300 16.08 1.90 26.71
N ASP A 301 15.15 1.64 25.79
CA ASP A 301 15.19 0.51 24.88
C ASP A 301 15.59 0.93 23.47
N ASP A 302 16.89 0.92 23.19
CA ASP A 302 17.44 1.34 21.90
C ASP A 302 17.06 0.44 20.72
N ARG A 303 16.33 -0.67 20.92
CA ARG A 303 15.97 -1.59 19.82
C ARG A 303 15.18 -0.90 18.72
N TRP A 304 14.35 0.09 19.06
CA TRP A 304 13.53 0.82 18.09
C TRP A 304 14.39 1.53 17.03
N THR A 305 15.62 1.90 17.37
CA THR A 305 16.56 2.57 16.44
C THR A 305 16.98 1.69 15.28
N ARG A 306 16.84 0.37 15.41
CA ARG A 306 17.09 -0.62 14.34
C ARG A 306 15.82 -0.99 13.57
N MET A 307 14.65 -0.59 14.07
CA MET A 307 13.35 -0.92 13.49
C MET A 307 12.85 0.12 12.49
N VAL A 308 13.55 1.24 12.37
CA VAL A 308 13.26 2.33 11.44
C VAL A 308 14.51 2.69 10.64
N SER A 309 14.35 3.39 9.52
CA SER A 309 15.48 3.86 8.72
C SER A 309 16.23 5.00 9.42
N SER A 310 17.45 5.29 8.94
CA SER A 310 18.33 6.29 9.56
C SER A 310 17.70 7.68 9.64
N LYS A 311 17.06 8.17 8.57
CA LYS A 311 16.45 9.50 8.53
C LYS A 311 15.20 9.60 9.38
N VAL A 312 14.38 8.54 9.39
CA VAL A 312 13.20 8.46 10.27
C VAL A 312 13.63 8.46 11.73
N ARG A 313 14.70 7.72 12.08
CA ARG A 313 15.29 7.74 13.43
C ARG A 313 15.75 9.14 13.83
N GLU A 314 16.50 9.82 12.96
CA GLU A 314 16.98 11.18 13.20
C GLU A 314 15.84 12.15 13.45
N TYR A 315 14.77 12.07 12.66
CA TYR A 315 13.58 12.89 12.86
C TYR A 315 12.90 12.59 14.20
N ILE A 316 12.70 11.32 14.55
CA ILE A 316 12.10 10.91 15.84
C ILE A 316 12.90 11.46 17.03
N LEU A 317 14.24 11.38 16.97
CA LEU A 317 15.12 11.90 18.02
C LEU A 317 15.04 13.42 18.12
N LYS A 318 15.08 14.11 16.97
CA LYS A 318 15.04 15.57 16.89
C LYS A 318 13.74 16.14 17.46
N GLU A 319 12.60 15.56 17.11
CA GLU A 319 11.28 16.04 17.52
C GLU A 319 10.81 15.42 18.86
N GLY A 320 11.61 14.54 19.47
CA GLY A 320 11.29 13.91 20.75
C GLY A 320 10.02 13.05 20.72
N LEU A 321 9.74 12.40 19.59
CA LEU A 321 8.48 11.66 19.41
C LEU A 321 8.42 10.37 20.22
N TYR A 322 7.18 9.94 20.47
CA TYR A 322 6.83 8.65 21.09
C TYR A 322 7.25 8.44 22.53
N ARG A 323 7.87 9.42 23.19
CA ARG A 323 8.20 9.37 24.61
C ARG A 323 6.99 9.73 25.48
N GLU A 324 6.90 9.14 26.66
CA GLU A 324 5.98 9.65 27.67
C GLU A 324 6.32 11.11 27.99
N LYS A 325 5.32 11.99 27.99
CA LYS A 325 5.50 13.34 28.52
C LYS A 325 5.73 13.20 30.02
N ALA A 326 6.81 13.79 30.53
CA ALA A 326 7.05 13.87 31.96
C ALA A 326 5.78 14.40 32.64
N LYS A 327 5.30 13.71 33.68
CA LYS A 327 4.19 14.19 34.51
C LYS A 327 4.64 15.50 35.17
N THR A 328 4.23 16.62 34.58
CA THR A 328 4.24 17.94 35.24
C THR A 328 3.12 18.02 36.24
#